data_AF-A0A8T7FQ89-F1
#
_entry.id   AF-A0A8T7FQ89-F1
#
_cell.length_a   1.000
_cell.length_b   1.000
_cell.length_c   1.000
_cell.angle_alpha   90.00
_cell.angle_beta   90.00
_cell.angle_gamma   90.00
#
_symmetry.space_group_name_H-M   'P 1'
#
loop_
_entity.id
_entity.type
_entity.pdbx_description
1 polymer ?
#
loop_
_entity_poly.entity_id
_entity_poly.type
_entity_poly.pdbx_seq_one_letter_code
_entity_poly.pdbx_strand_id
1 'polypeptide(L)'
;MLELASLQPVEYLLVGHVAVDLTPAGKQLGGTVSYAALTARALGLRVGIVTSAGGDAPLRLLEGIQIFNVPTEHSTVFENIKTENGRRQILHHRAAPISFEHVPPVWRDAPIVHLAPIAQEVDPAMAKQFDASWVGVTPQGWLRGWDEKGSVFAKAWENSEQVPRSSGRRGDQPRRREPRPGGRRMDGASHPSALSHGRGSGRGAALARRPAALPSHPC
;
A
#
# COMPACT_ATOMS: atom_id res chain seq x y z
N MET A 1 -26.14 -6.33 -11.85
CA MET A 1 -25.37 -7.51 -11.37
C MET A 1 -23.91 -7.16 -11.61
N LEU A 2 -23.19 -6.73 -10.58
CA LEU A 2 -21.76 -6.44 -10.71
C LEU A 2 -21.03 -7.77 -10.91
N GLU A 3 -20.13 -7.83 -11.88
CA GLU A 3 -19.31 -9.04 -12.07
C GLU A 3 -18.54 -9.33 -10.78
N LEU A 4 -18.63 -10.57 -10.32
CA LEU A 4 -17.63 -11.16 -9.45
C LEU A 4 -16.37 -11.36 -10.30
N ALA A 5 -15.67 -10.27 -10.61
CA ALA A 5 -14.31 -10.30 -11.11
C ALA A 5 -13.52 -11.18 -10.14
N SER A 6 -13.10 -12.36 -10.63
CA SER A 6 -12.50 -13.38 -9.78
C SER A 6 -11.30 -12.80 -9.06
N LEU A 7 -11.41 -12.65 -7.73
CA LEU A 7 -10.37 -11.99 -6.94
C LEU A 7 -9.08 -12.81 -7.05
N GLN A 8 -8.03 -12.17 -7.51
CA GLN A 8 -6.71 -12.77 -7.74
C GLN A 8 -5.84 -12.63 -6.48
N PRO A 9 -4.88 -13.54 -6.25
CA PRO A 9 -3.93 -13.44 -5.14
C PRO A 9 -3.16 -12.10 -5.14
N VAL A 10 -3.03 -11.51 -3.95
CA VAL A 10 -2.36 -10.22 -3.73
C VAL A 10 -1.05 -10.39 -2.98
N GLU A 11 -0.10 -9.50 -3.24
CA GLU A 11 1.17 -9.41 -2.51
C GLU A 11 1.04 -8.55 -1.26
N TYR A 12 0.14 -7.56 -1.31
CA TYR A 12 -0.12 -6.62 -0.24
C TYR A 12 -1.63 -6.51 -0.02
N LEU A 13 -2.10 -7.04 1.12
CA LEU A 13 -3.46 -6.87 1.63
C LEU A 13 -3.54 -5.68 2.60
N LEU A 14 -4.48 -4.78 2.35
CA LEU A 14 -4.83 -3.65 3.22
C LEU A 14 -6.23 -3.85 3.81
N VAL A 15 -6.38 -3.62 5.12
CA VAL A 15 -7.66 -3.77 5.82
C VAL A 15 -7.98 -2.51 6.61
N GLY A 16 -9.14 -1.90 6.34
CA GLY A 16 -9.57 -0.63 6.95
C GLY A 16 -10.49 0.15 6.01
N HIS A 17 -11.12 1.22 6.50
CA HIS A 17 -12.03 2.02 5.68
C HIS A 17 -11.31 2.91 4.67
N VAL A 18 -11.75 2.84 3.41
CA VAL A 18 -11.73 3.99 2.51
C VAL A 18 -12.73 5.02 3.04
N ALA A 19 -12.28 6.24 3.24
CA ALA A 19 -13.13 7.32 3.77
C ALA A 19 -13.49 8.36 2.70
N VAL A 20 -14.48 9.18 3.06
CA VAL A 20 -14.76 10.46 2.43
C VAL A 20 -14.24 11.55 3.36
N ASP A 21 -13.23 12.30 2.91
CA ASP A 21 -12.80 13.52 3.60
C ASP A 21 -13.61 14.71 3.04
N LEU A 22 -14.37 15.38 3.89
CA LEU A 22 -15.04 16.64 3.59
C LEU A 22 -14.03 17.79 3.64
N THR A 23 -13.96 18.54 2.55
CA THR A 23 -13.09 19.71 2.40
C THR A 23 -13.88 20.88 1.80
N PRO A 24 -13.39 22.13 1.89
CA PRO A 24 -13.99 23.26 1.18
C PRO A 24 -14.05 23.10 -0.35
N ALA A 25 -13.24 22.19 -0.92
CA ALA A 25 -13.26 21.83 -2.34
C ALA A 25 -14.19 20.62 -2.65
N GLY A 26 -14.99 20.17 -1.69
CA GLY A 26 -15.88 19.02 -1.80
C GLY A 26 -15.33 17.73 -1.21
N LYS A 27 -15.98 16.61 -1.55
CA LYS A 27 -15.62 15.24 -1.10
C LYS A 27 -14.30 14.79 -1.73
N GLN A 28 -13.35 14.35 -0.91
CA GLN A 28 -12.07 13.77 -1.33
C GLN A 28 -11.92 12.32 -0.87
N LEU A 29 -11.04 11.58 -1.53
CA LEU A 29 -10.65 10.23 -1.12
C LEU A 29 -9.83 10.32 0.17
N GLY A 30 -10.34 9.70 1.24
CA GLY A 30 -9.66 9.59 2.52
C GLY A 30 -9.32 8.14 2.87
N GLY A 31 -8.80 7.97 4.10
CA GLY A 31 -8.51 6.67 4.70
C GLY A 31 -7.11 6.14 4.39
N THR A 32 -6.46 5.54 5.39
CA THR A 32 -5.07 5.09 5.30
C THR A 32 -4.88 4.04 4.19
N VAL A 33 -5.86 3.14 4.03
CA VAL A 33 -5.81 2.08 3.01
C VAL A 33 -5.73 2.64 1.59
N SER A 34 -6.38 3.77 1.30
CA SER A 34 -6.37 4.41 -0.02
C SER A 34 -4.96 4.85 -0.42
N TYR A 35 -4.29 5.59 0.45
CA TYR A 35 -2.94 6.11 0.18
C TYR A 35 -1.88 5.01 0.21
N ALA A 36 -1.98 4.06 1.14
CA ALA A 36 -1.09 2.91 1.19
C ALA A 36 -1.23 2.03 -0.07
N ALA A 37 -2.44 1.79 -0.55
CA ALA A 37 -2.68 0.97 -1.75
C ALA A 37 -2.16 1.62 -3.02
N LEU A 38 -2.41 2.93 -3.20
CA LEU A 38 -1.86 3.69 -4.34
C LEU A 38 -0.33 3.67 -4.34
N THR A 39 0.29 3.81 -3.15
CA THR A 39 1.75 3.72 -2.98
C THR A 39 2.28 2.33 -3.31
N ALA A 40 1.69 1.28 -2.75
CA ALA A 40 2.09 -0.11 -2.98
C ALA A 40 1.95 -0.53 -4.46
N ARG A 41 0.87 -0.09 -5.13
CA ARG A 41 0.68 -0.29 -6.57
C ARG A 41 1.72 0.46 -7.40
N ALA A 42 2.05 1.70 -7.03
CA ALA A 42 3.10 2.48 -7.71
C ALA A 42 4.50 1.83 -7.58
N LEU A 43 4.72 1.01 -6.55
CA LEU A 43 5.90 0.17 -6.36
C LEU A 43 5.81 -1.19 -7.09
N GLY A 44 4.75 -1.43 -7.87
CA GLY A 44 4.59 -2.62 -8.72
C GLY A 44 3.95 -3.84 -8.06
N LEU A 45 3.42 -3.72 -6.83
CA LEU A 45 2.79 -4.82 -6.12
C LEU A 45 1.33 -5.04 -6.56
N ARG A 46 0.87 -6.30 -6.55
CA ARG A 46 -0.56 -6.64 -6.61
C ARG A 46 -1.21 -6.32 -5.26
N VAL A 47 -2.10 -5.33 -5.25
CA VAL A 47 -2.75 -4.84 -4.02
C VAL A 47 -4.20 -5.27 -3.94
N GLY A 48 -4.62 -5.68 -2.74
CA GLY A 48 -6.02 -5.89 -2.34
C GLY A 48 -6.41 -4.98 -1.18
N ILE A 49 -7.62 -4.44 -1.20
CA ILE A 49 -8.22 -3.70 -0.09
C ILE A 49 -9.48 -4.44 0.37
N VAL A 50 -9.58 -4.71 1.67
CA VAL A 50 -10.84 -5.04 2.35
C VAL A 50 -11.28 -3.78 3.10
N THR A 51 -12.42 -3.23 2.69
CA THR A 51 -12.99 -1.96 3.20
C THR A 51 -14.48 -2.09 3.43
N SER A 52 -15.09 -1.14 4.13
CA SER A 52 -16.53 -0.84 4.04
C SER A 52 -16.70 0.61 3.62
N ALA A 53 -17.38 0.85 2.51
CA ALA A 53 -17.63 2.17 1.95
C ALA A 53 -18.98 2.19 1.22
N GLY A 54 -19.74 3.28 1.37
CA GLY A 54 -21.00 3.49 0.67
C GLY A 54 -20.78 3.96 -0.76
N GLY A 55 -21.87 4.13 -1.51
CA GLY A 55 -21.84 4.66 -2.89
C GLY A 55 -21.33 6.10 -3.00
N ASP A 56 -21.08 6.77 -1.88
CA ASP A 56 -20.58 8.13 -1.81
C ASP A 56 -19.03 8.24 -1.71
N ALA A 57 -18.33 7.11 -1.52
CA ALA A 57 -16.87 7.06 -1.59
C ALA A 57 -16.37 7.15 -3.05
N PRO A 58 -15.31 7.93 -3.33
CA PRO A 58 -14.77 8.09 -4.68
C PRO A 58 -13.88 6.89 -5.11
N LEU A 59 -14.38 5.66 -4.99
CA LEU A 59 -13.65 4.41 -5.21
C LEU A 59 -12.99 4.29 -6.61
N ARG A 60 -13.51 5.00 -7.62
CA ARG A 60 -12.90 5.12 -8.96
C ARG A 60 -11.44 5.60 -8.93
N LEU A 61 -11.06 6.39 -7.91
CA LEU A 61 -9.67 6.86 -7.74
C LEU A 61 -8.70 5.73 -7.34
N LEU A 62 -9.22 4.54 -7.04
CA LEU A 62 -8.48 3.31 -6.77
C LEU A 62 -8.54 2.31 -7.94
N GLU A 63 -9.02 2.71 -9.12
CA GLU A 63 -9.03 1.89 -10.36
C GLU A 63 -7.70 1.18 -10.59
N GLY A 64 -7.73 -0.14 -10.78
CA GLY A 64 -6.55 -1.00 -10.88
C GLY A 64 -6.03 -1.55 -9.54
N ILE A 65 -6.73 -1.33 -8.43
CA ILE A 65 -6.56 -2.05 -7.16
C ILE A 65 -7.76 -2.99 -6.99
N GLN A 66 -7.55 -4.19 -6.47
CA GLN A 66 -8.66 -5.10 -6.18
C GLN A 66 -9.33 -4.70 -4.87
N ILE A 67 -10.66 -4.57 -4.85
CA ILE A 67 -11.41 -4.13 -3.67
C ILE A 67 -12.49 -5.13 -3.33
N PHE A 68 -12.47 -5.65 -2.11
CA PHE A 68 -13.61 -6.29 -1.49
C PHE A 68 -14.30 -5.27 -0.57
N ASN A 69 -15.53 -4.89 -0.92
CA ASN A 69 -16.29 -3.87 -0.19
C ASN A 69 -17.41 -4.51 0.63
N VAL A 70 -17.30 -4.43 1.96
CA VAL A 70 -18.34 -4.83 2.91
C VAL A 70 -19.52 -3.85 2.80
N PRO A 71 -20.75 -4.31 2.52
CA PRO A 71 -21.90 -3.44 2.30
C PRO A 71 -22.18 -2.47 3.47
N THR A 72 -22.45 -1.22 3.12
CA THR A 72 -22.91 -0.18 4.05
C THR A 72 -23.65 0.91 3.26
N GLU A 73 -24.56 1.64 3.92
CA GLU A 73 -25.31 2.72 3.29
C GLU A 73 -24.46 4.00 3.10
N HIS A 74 -23.58 4.28 4.06
CA HIS A 74 -22.77 5.49 4.09
C HIS A 74 -21.31 5.15 4.43
N SER A 75 -20.37 5.80 3.75
CA SER A 75 -18.93 5.65 4.02
C SER A 75 -18.56 6.16 5.42
N THR A 76 -17.33 5.88 5.86
CA THR A 76 -16.75 6.65 6.96
C THR A 76 -16.43 8.05 6.48
N VAL A 77 -17.01 9.07 7.12
CA VAL A 77 -16.91 10.47 6.68
C VAL A 77 -16.21 11.29 7.76
N PHE A 78 -15.07 11.89 7.41
CA PHE A 78 -14.36 12.84 8.27
C PHE A 78 -14.43 14.25 7.71
N GLU A 79 -14.45 15.25 8.58
CA GLU A 79 -14.21 16.65 8.23
C GLU A 79 -12.97 17.16 8.97
N ASN A 80 -12.10 17.88 8.26
CA ASN A 80 -10.82 18.37 8.77
C ASN A 80 -10.83 19.90 8.84
N ILE A 81 -11.27 20.45 9.97
CA ILE A 81 -11.39 21.89 10.19
C ILE A 81 -10.04 22.45 10.67
N LYS A 82 -9.48 23.41 9.93
CA LYS A 82 -8.32 24.19 10.37
C LYS A 82 -8.77 25.25 11.38
N THR A 83 -8.02 25.39 12.45
CA THR A 83 -8.20 26.37 13.53
C THR A 83 -6.86 27.01 13.87
N GLU A 84 -6.87 28.13 14.59
CA GLU A 84 -5.64 28.81 15.03
C GLU A 84 -4.72 27.89 15.87
N ASN A 85 -5.33 26.99 16.65
CA ASN A 85 -4.63 26.04 17.53
C ASN A 85 -4.40 24.66 16.87
N GLY A 86 -4.44 24.56 15.53
CA GLY A 86 -4.20 23.33 14.78
C GLY A 86 -5.46 22.77 14.12
N ARG A 87 -5.62 21.44 14.07
CA ARG A 87 -6.72 20.78 13.35
C ARG A 87 -7.74 20.19 14.32
N ARG A 88 -8.99 20.62 14.21
CA ARG A 88 -10.16 19.91 14.75
C ARG A 88 -10.66 18.91 13.68
N GLN A 89 -10.92 17.68 14.07
CA GLN A 89 -11.46 16.65 13.20
C GLN A 89 -12.83 16.21 13.71
N ILE A 90 -13.79 16.02 12.81
CA ILE A 90 -15.16 15.55 13.12
C ILE A 90 -15.40 14.27 12.33
N LEU A 91 -15.90 13.23 12.99
CA LEU A 91 -16.43 12.01 12.38
C LEU A 91 -17.94 12.18 12.20
N HIS A 92 -18.40 12.38 10.96
CA HIS A 92 -19.83 12.57 10.65
C HIS A 92 -20.58 11.24 10.55
N HIS A 93 -19.91 10.20 10.05
CA HIS A 93 -20.46 8.85 9.95
C HIS A 93 -19.33 7.81 10.00
N ARG A 94 -19.63 6.60 10.51
CA ARG A 94 -18.72 5.44 10.48
C ARG A 94 -19.37 4.26 9.75
N ALA A 95 -18.73 3.80 8.68
CA ALA A 95 -19.13 2.61 7.92
C ALA A 95 -19.08 1.31 8.77
N ALA A 96 -19.56 0.20 8.20
CA ALA A 96 -19.65 -1.08 8.90
C ALA A 96 -18.27 -1.59 9.36
N PRO A 97 -18.17 -2.25 10.54
CA PRO A 97 -16.92 -2.84 11.01
C PRO A 97 -16.49 -4.00 10.09
N ILE A 98 -15.18 -4.27 10.07
CA ILE A 98 -14.56 -5.29 9.24
C ILE A 98 -14.07 -6.43 10.15
N SER A 99 -14.75 -7.58 10.10
CA SER A 99 -14.28 -8.84 10.69
C SER A 99 -13.40 -9.64 9.70
N PHE A 100 -12.64 -10.62 10.21
CA PHE A 100 -11.76 -11.46 9.38
C PHE A 100 -12.51 -12.30 8.34
N GLU A 101 -13.79 -12.61 8.59
CA GLU A 101 -14.63 -13.36 7.66
C GLU A 101 -14.82 -12.64 6.32
N HIS A 102 -14.79 -11.30 6.33
CA HIS A 102 -14.82 -10.47 5.13
C HIS A 102 -13.52 -10.52 4.31
N VAL A 103 -12.43 -11.08 4.84
CA VAL A 103 -11.19 -11.24 4.08
C VAL A 103 -11.37 -12.40 3.11
N PRO A 104 -11.32 -12.15 1.78
CA PRO A 104 -11.46 -13.20 0.77
C PRO A 104 -10.43 -14.33 1.00
N PRO A 105 -10.81 -15.61 0.91
CA PRO A 105 -9.90 -16.72 1.18
C PRO A 105 -8.58 -16.64 0.40
N VAL A 106 -8.65 -16.23 -0.87
CA VAL A 106 -7.50 -16.03 -1.79
C VAL A 106 -6.53 -14.91 -1.36
N TRP A 107 -6.88 -14.10 -0.35
CA TRP A 107 -6.02 -13.04 0.20
C TRP A 107 -5.54 -13.34 1.64
N ARG A 108 -6.00 -14.42 2.28
CA ARG A 108 -5.64 -14.72 3.68
C ARG A 108 -4.16 -15.06 3.84
N ASP A 109 -3.54 -15.64 2.81
CA ASP A 109 -2.10 -15.94 2.77
C ASP A 109 -1.26 -14.84 2.10
N ALA A 110 -1.77 -13.59 2.05
CA ALA A 110 -1.03 -12.47 1.47
C ALA A 110 0.32 -12.25 2.20
N PRO A 111 1.46 -12.15 1.49
CA PRO A 111 2.78 -11.99 2.12
C PRO A 111 2.90 -10.77 3.04
N ILE A 112 2.25 -9.66 2.69
CA ILE A 112 2.20 -8.43 3.48
C ILE A 112 0.73 -8.14 3.79
N VAL A 113 0.41 -8.00 5.08
CA VAL A 113 -0.90 -7.59 5.57
C VAL A 113 -0.72 -6.30 6.36
N HIS A 114 -1.59 -5.32 6.13
CA HIS A 114 -1.55 -4.05 6.85
C HIS A 114 -2.94 -3.69 7.36
N LEU A 115 -3.10 -3.80 8.68
CA LEU A 115 -4.30 -3.32 9.36
C LEU A 115 -4.14 -1.81 9.55
N ALA A 116 -4.95 -1.04 8.84
CA ALA A 116 -4.81 0.41 8.75
C ALA A 116 -6.10 1.16 9.12
N PRO A 117 -6.73 0.85 10.27
CA PRO A 117 -7.99 1.44 10.67
C PRO A 117 -7.88 2.95 10.88
N ILE A 118 -8.99 3.65 10.72
CA ILE A 118 -9.12 5.10 10.90
C ILE A 118 -10.22 5.51 11.90
N ALA A 119 -11.15 4.62 12.23
CA ALA A 119 -12.33 4.86 13.06
C ALA A 119 -12.73 3.62 13.91
N GLN A 120 -11.75 2.90 14.46
CA GLN A 120 -11.96 1.66 15.25
C GLN A 120 -12.73 0.54 14.51
N GLU A 121 -12.63 0.48 13.18
CA GLU A 121 -13.41 -0.43 12.34
C GLU A 121 -12.81 -1.84 12.20
N VAL A 122 -11.54 -2.02 12.58
CA VAL A 122 -10.83 -3.30 12.58
C VAL A 122 -10.51 -3.67 14.04
N ASP A 123 -10.76 -4.91 14.45
CA ASP A 123 -10.33 -5.43 15.75
C ASP A 123 -8.80 -5.68 15.75
N PRO A 124 -8.01 -5.16 16.72
CA PRO A 124 -6.58 -5.49 16.86
C PRO A 124 -6.27 -6.99 16.87
N ALA A 125 -7.17 -7.83 17.40
CA ALA A 125 -7.02 -9.28 17.45
C ALA A 125 -6.97 -9.93 16.05
N MET A 126 -7.47 -9.26 15.01
CA MET A 126 -7.37 -9.73 13.62
C MET A 126 -5.90 -9.95 13.20
N ALA A 127 -4.94 -9.23 13.78
CA ALA A 127 -3.51 -9.41 13.50
C ALA A 127 -3.01 -10.83 13.80
N LYS A 128 -3.69 -11.57 14.69
CA LYS A 128 -3.35 -12.95 15.07
C LYS A 128 -3.96 -14.01 14.15
N GLN A 129 -4.73 -13.63 13.13
CA GLN A 129 -5.36 -14.57 12.17
C GLN A 129 -4.58 -14.69 10.84
N PHE A 130 -3.41 -14.05 10.75
CA PHE A 130 -2.55 -14.00 9.57
C PHE A 130 -1.19 -14.65 9.86
N ASP A 131 -1.19 -15.95 10.20
CA ASP A 131 -0.02 -16.70 10.68
C ASP A 131 1.15 -16.76 9.68
N ALA A 132 0.86 -16.70 8.37
CA ALA A 132 1.83 -16.78 7.29
C ALA A 132 2.36 -15.43 6.81
N SER A 133 1.81 -14.31 7.30
CA SER A 133 2.03 -12.97 6.76
C SER A 133 2.99 -12.12 7.59
N TRP A 134 3.69 -11.19 6.94
CA TRP A 134 4.22 -10.04 7.66
C TRP A 134 3.08 -9.06 7.94
N VAL A 135 2.70 -8.91 9.21
CA VAL A 135 1.62 -8.01 9.64
C VAL A 135 2.19 -6.66 10.11
N GLY A 136 1.90 -5.62 9.35
CA GLY A 136 2.09 -4.21 9.75
C GLY A 136 0.78 -3.61 10.28
N VAL A 137 0.89 -2.57 11.10
CA VAL A 137 -0.29 -1.82 11.59
C VAL A 137 -0.08 -0.31 11.48
N THR A 138 -1.13 0.42 11.08
CA THR A 138 -1.25 1.85 11.35
C THR A 138 -2.36 2.03 12.38
N PRO A 139 -2.03 2.20 13.68
CA PRO A 139 -3.00 2.19 14.77
C PRO A 139 -3.85 3.46 14.87
N GLN A 140 -3.99 4.24 13.79
CA GLN A 140 -4.61 5.57 13.79
C GLN A 140 -6.06 5.52 14.29
N GLY A 141 -6.84 4.53 13.84
CA GLY A 141 -8.21 4.33 14.29
C GLY A 141 -8.33 3.89 15.75
N TRP A 142 -7.36 3.11 16.27
CA TRP A 142 -7.34 2.67 17.66
C TRP A 142 -6.88 3.77 18.64
N LEU A 143 -6.13 4.76 18.15
CA LEU A 143 -5.70 5.95 18.88
C LEU A 143 -6.71 7.11 18.82
N ARG A 144 -7.89 6.92 18.21
CA ARG A 144 -8.96 7.91 18.11
C ARG A 144 -10.16 7.49 18.95
N GLY A 145 -10.66 8.42 19.77
CA GLY A 145 -12.05 8.42 20.26
C GLY A 145 -12.84 9.56 19.61
N TRP A 146 -14.15 9.56 19.80
CA TRP A 146 -15.03 10.68 19.43
C TRP A 146 -16.19 10.80 20.42
N ASP A 147 -16.73 12.02 20.56
CA ASP A 147 -17.90 12.29 21.39
C ASP A 147 -19.22 12.06 20.64
N GLU A 148 -20.35 12.30 21.30
CA GLU A 148 -21.71 12.21 20.71
C GLU A 148 -21.93 13.14 19.50
N LYS A 149 -21.08 14.16 19.32
CA LYS A 149 -21.10 15.11 18.21
C LYS A 149 -20.04 14.78 17.15
N GLY A 150 -19.38 13.62 17.25
CA GLY A 150 -18.33 13.17 16.36
C GLY A 150 -16.98 13.89 16.54
N SER A 151 -16.81 14.75 17.55
CA SER A 151 -15.56 15.49 17.76
C SER A 151 -14.43 14.52 18.12
N VAL A 152 -13.44 14.38 17.25
CA VAL A 152 -12.37 13.39 17.40
C VAL A 152 -11.31 13.86 18.40
N PHE A 153 -10.95 12.98 19.33
CA PHE A 153 -9.89 13.18 20.31
C PHE A 153 -8.91 12.01 20.35
N ALA A 154 -7.71 12.23 20.87
CA ALA A 154 -6.72 11.17 21.05
C ALA A 154 -7.11 10.26 22.24
N LYS A 155 -7.07 8.94 22.03
CA LYS A 155 -7.28 7.93 23.06
C LYS A 155 -6.00 7.09 23.23
N ALA A 156 -5.76 6.59 24.44
CA ALA A 156 -4.77 5.53 24.63
C ALA A 156 -5.16 4.28 23.83
N TRP A 157 -4.17 3.59 23.26
CA TRP A 157 -4.41 2.33 22.56
C TRP A 157 -4.60 1.18 23.56
N GLU A 158 -5.87 0.96 23.93
CA GLU A 158 -6.29 -0.24 24.66
C GLU A 158 -5.98 -1.50 23.86
N ASN A 159 -5.57 -2.56 24.54
CA ASN A 159 -5.28 -3.87 23.94
C ASN A 159 -4.10 -3.88 22.93
N SER A 160 -3.15 -2.94 23.02
CA SER A 160 -1.99 -2.87 22.12
C SER A 160 -1.11 -4.13 22.09
N GLU A 161 -1.12 -4.92 23.17
CA GLU A 161 -0.44 -6.21 23.30
C GLU A 161 -1.05 -7.33 22.45
N GLN A 162 -2.25 -7.11 21.90
CA GLN A 162 -2.88 -8.06 20.97
C GLN A 162 -2.25 -8.02 19.56
N VAL A 163 -1.62 -6.90 19.18
CA VAL A 163 -0.82 -6.86 17.94
C VAL A 163 0.56 -7.45 18.21
N PRO A 164 0.98 -8.49 17.47
CA PRO A 164 2.31 -9.07 17.63
C PRO A 164 3.41 -8.02 17.46
N ARG A 165 4.22 -7.80 18.50
CA ARG A 165 5.48 -7.06 18.36
C ARG A 165 6.40 -7.89 17.48
N SER A 166 6.68 -7.42 16.27
CA SER A 166 7.41 -8.19 15.26
C SER A 166 8.89 -8.36 15.63
N SER A 167 9.20 -9.40 16.42
CA SER A 167 10.50 -10.05 16.36
C SER A 167 10.61 -10.72 15.00
N GLY A 168 11.13 -9.98 14.01
CA GLY A 168 11.18 -10.42 12.63
C GLY A 168 11.98 -11.71 12.47
N ARG A 169 11.29 -12.86 12.45
CA ARG A 169 11.85 -14.10 11.93
C ARG A 169 12.05 -13.89 10.44
N ARG A 170 13.26 -13.51 10.05
CA ARG A 170 13.74 -13.72 8.68
C ARG A 170 13.45 -15.18 8.35
N GLY A 171 12.73 -15.42 7.27
CA GLY A 171 12.53 -16.77 6.76
C GLY A 171 13.89 -17.35 6.40
N ASP A 172 14.42 -18.20 7.29
CA ASP A 172 15.68 -18.89 7.07
C ASP A 172 15.43 -20.11 6.17
N GLN A 173 15.02 -19.81 4.93
CA GLN A 173 15.04 -20.75 3.83
C GLN A 173 16.32 -20.52 3.03
N PRO A 174 17.33 -21.40 3.14
CA PRO A 174 18.49 -21.32 2.27
C PRO A 174 18.01 -21.57 0.84
N ARG A 175 18.06 -20.53 -0.01
CA ARG A 175 17.81 -20.66 -1.45
C ARG A 175 18.81 -21.67 -2.01
N ARG A 176 18.35 -22.92 -2.22
CA ARG A 176 19.11 -23.95 -2.93
C ARG A 176 19.43 -23.39 -4.32
N ARG A 177 20.69 -23.00 -4.54
CA ARG A 177 21.19 -22.71 -5.88
C ARG A 177 21.29 -24.04 -6.61
N GLU A 178 20.55 -24.18 -7.69
CA GLU A 178 20.76 -25.31 -8.61
C GLU A 178 22.20 -25.28 -9.16
N PRO A 179 22.86 -26.43 -9.30
CA PRO A 179 24.18 -26.49 -9.93
C PRO A 179 24.04 -26.18 -11.41
N ARG A 180 24.86 -25.25 -11.93
CA ARG A 180 25.02 -25.09 -13.38
C ARG A 180 25.65 -26.37 -13.96
N PRO A 181 25.21 -26.86 -15.14
CA PRO A 181 25.82 -28.04 -15.77
C PRO A 181 27.29 -27.77 -16.11
N GLY A 182 28.12 -28.80 -15.96
CA GLY A 182 29.58 -28.65 -15.88
C GLY A 182 30.27 -28.32 -17.21
N GLY A 183 31.19 -27.36 -17.16
CA GLY A 183 32.22 -27.20 -18.19
C GLY A 183 33.33 -28.24 -18.00
N ARG A 184 33.66 -29.00 -19.04
CA ARG A 184 34.76 -29.97 -19.02
C ARG A 184 36.10 -29.24 -18.88
N ARG A 185 37.01 -29.79 -18.07
CA ARG A 185 38.44 -29.48 -18.14
C ARG A 185 39.03 -30.15 -19.39
N MET A 186 39.95 -29.45 -20.06
CA MET A 186 40.97 -30.03 -20.94
C MET A 186 42.25 -29.24 -20.67
N ASP A 187 43.31 -29.94 -20.25
CA ASP A 187 44.64 -29.38 -20.05
C ASP A 187 45.50 -29.62 -21.31
N GLY A 188 46.54 -28.79 -21.53
CA GLY A 188 47.73 -29.20 -22.32
C GLY A 188 47.99 -28.54 -23.67
N ALA A 189 48.77 -27.45 -23.64
CA ALA A 189 49.87 -27.07 -24.54
C ALA A 189 49.79 -27.21 -26.08
N SER A 190 49.98 -26.09 -26.81
CA SER A 190 51.23 -25.79 -27.57
C SER A 190 51.15 -24.47 -28.38
N HIS A 191 52.31 -23.84 -28.61
CA HIS A 191 52.56 -22.56 -29.34
C HIS A 191 53.17 -22.84 -30.74
N PRO A 192 53.55 -21.84 -31.59
CA PRO A 192 52.97 -20.50 -31.85
C PRO A 192 52.94 -20.10 -33.36
N SER A 193 52.29 -18.98 -33.69
CA SER A 193 52.63 -18.00 -34.77
C SER A 193 51.46 -17.01 -34.91
N ALA A 194 51.52 -15.82 -35.52
CA ALA A 194 52.51 -14.77 -35.78
C ALA A 194 51.75 -13.78 -36.70
N LEU A 195 52.15 -12.49 -36.73
CA LEU A 195 51.63 -11.43 -37.64
C LEU A 195 50.16 -10.97 -37.38
N SER A 196 49.74 -9.75 -37.74
CA SER A 196 50.41 -8.44 -37.82
C SER A 196 49.35 -7.33 -38.05
N HIS A 197 49.64 -6.06 -37.68
CA HIS A 197 48.90 -4.84 -38.04
C HIS A 197 47.41 -4.73 -37.59
N GLY A 198 46.84 -3.54 -37.33
CA GLY A 198 47.43 -2.21 -37.21
C GLY A 198 46.42 -1.10 -36.87
N ARG A 199 46.94 0.00 -36.31
CA ARG A 199 46.50 1.42 -36.32
C ARG A 199 45.00 1.82 -36.30
N GLY A 200 44.71 2.73 -35.37
CA GLY A 200 43.82 3.90 -35.56
C GLY A 200 42.52 3.89 -34.75
N SER A 201 41.95 5.00 -34.25
CA SER A 201 42.37 6.39 -33.94
C SER A 201 41.09 7.24 -33.80
N GLY A 202 41.04 8.19 -32.84
CA GLY A 202 39.97 9.20 -32.71
C GLY A 202 38.97 8.86 -31.58
N ARG A 203 38.77 9.62 -30.49
CA ARG A 203 38.71 11.08 -30.16
C ARG A 203 37.36 11.77 -30.48
N GLY A 204 36.86 12.54 -29.50
CA GLY A 204 35.62 13.36 -29.52
C GLY A 204 34.57 12.79 -28.55
N ALA A 205 34.10 13.43 -27.46
CA ALA A 205 34.02 14.85 -27.06
C ALA A 205 33.17 15.71 -28.03
N ALA A 206 32.22 16.57 -27.62
CA ALA A 206 31.87 17.06 -26.29
C ALA A 206 30.44 17.71 -26.20
N LEU A 207 30.04 18.06 -24.97
CA LEU A 207 29.21 19.21 -24.52
C LEU A 207 27.82 19.56 -25.15
N ALA A 208 26.79 19.45 -24.30
CA ALA A 208 25.92 20.52 -23.77
C ALA A 208 25.22 21.57 -24.69
N ARG A 209 23.91 21.81 -24.42
CA ARG A 209 23.33 23.12 -23.99
C ARG A 209 21.81 23.08 -23.69
N ARG A 210 21.38 23.81 -22.65
CA ARG A 210 20.02 24.42 -22.52
C ARG A 210 20.15 25.89 -22.96
N PRO A 211 19.13 26.51 -23.59
CA PRO A 211 18.18 27.41 -22.88
C PRO A 211 16.74 27.32 -23.46
N ALA A 212 15.78 28.22 -23.20
CA ALA A 212 15.21 28.71 -21.92
C ALA A 212 13.94 29.58 -22.18
N ALA A 213 13.23 29.96 -21.11
CA ALA A 213 12.25 31.07 -21.00
C ALA A 213 10.82 30.94 -21.60
N LEU A 214 9.87 31.52 -20.85
CA LEU A 214 8.48 31.84 -21.19
C LEU A 214 8.40 33.21 -21.93
N PRO A 215 7.22 33.64 -22.42
CA PRO A 215 6.42 34.56 -21.59
C PRO A 215 4.89 34.31 -21.63
N SER A 216 4.14 35.24 -21.04
CA SER A 216 2.79 35.12 -20.47
C SER A 216 1.67 35.89 -21.19
N HIS A 217 0.44 35.34 -21.18
CA HIS A 217 -0.89 36.01 -21.05
C HIS A 217 -1.28 37.17 -22.01
N PRO A 218 -2.55 37.68 -21.99
CA PRO A 218 -3.85 37.02 -21.79
C PRO A 218 -4.90 37.37 -22.88
N CYS A 219 -6.04 36.66 -22.90
CA CYS A 219 -7.38 37.20 -23.11
C CYS A 219 -8.41 36.18 -22.58
#